data_AF-C5T8X7-F1
#
_entry.id   AF-C5T8X7-F1
#
_cell.length_a   1.000
_cell.length_b   1.000
_cell.length_c   1.000
_cell.angle_alpha   90.00
_cell.angle_beta   90.00
_cell.angle_gamma   90.00
#
_symmetry.space_group_name_H-M   'P 1'
#
loop_
_entity.id
_entity.type
_entity.pdbx_description
1 polymer ?
#
loop_
_entity_poly.entity_id
_entity_poly.type
_entity_poly.pdbx_seq_one_letter_code
_entity_poly.pdbx_strand_id
1 'polypeptide(L)'
;MRTVEDVRRLLNAGADKTSFNSAAIANPDVISAASDRYGAQCIVVAIDAKRRSEDDARRAGPDGRPVGPGWDVYSHGGRKNTGLDAVAWAAEMARRGAGEILLTSMDRDGTKAGFDLALTRAVSDAVDVPVIASGGVGNLDHLADGIQIGGADAVLAASIFHYGEFTVEQAKRHMAERGIPVRL
;
A
#
# COMPACT_ATOMS: atom_id res chain seq x y z
N MET A 1 -12.89 -6.42 -4.35
CA MET A 1 -13.25 -7.78 -3.89
C MET A 1 -13.88 -7.70 -2.51
N ARG A 2 -14.84 -8.58 -2.19
CA ARG A 2 -15.54 -8.55 -0.88
C ARG A 2 -15.52 -9.86 -0.12
N THR A 3 -15.49 -11.01 -0.79
CA THR A 3 -15.56 -12.32 -0.12
C THR A 3 -14.47 -13.29 -0.58
N VAL A 4 -14.37 -14.43 0.11
CA VAL A 4 -13.43 -15.51 -0.23
C VAL A 4 -13.80 -16.17 -1.57
N GLU A 5 -15.08 -16.21 -1.93
CA GLU A 5 -15.56 -16.75 -3.21
C GLU A 5 -15.15 -15.87 -4.39
N ASP A 6 -15.11 -14.54 -4.19
CA ASP A 6 -14.63 -13.62 -5.21
C ASP A 6 -13.17 -13.91 -5.57
N VAL A 7 -12.34 -14.31 -4.60
CA VAL A 7 -10.93 -14.69 -4.84
C VAL A 7 -10.87 -15.78 -5.90
N ARG A 8 -11.58 -16.91 -5.68
CA ARG A 8 -11.63 -18.02 -6.64
C ARG A 8 -12.11 -17.58 -8.01
N ARG A 9 -13.16 -16.75 -8.05
CA ARG A 9 -13.72 -16.29 -9.33
C ARG A 9 -12.69 -15.49 -10.12
N LEU A 10 -11.94 -14.62 -9.47
CA LEU A 10 -10.91 -13.80 -10.11
C LEU A 10 -9.69 -14.63 -10.52
N LEU A 11 -9.23 -15.54 -9.67
CA LEU A 11 -8.13 -16.45 -10.02
C LEU A 11 -8.49 -17.32 -11.23
N ASN A 12 -9.71 -17.90 -11.26
CA ASN A 12 -10.20 -18.66 -12.41
C ASN A 12 -10.37 -17.82 -13.69
N ALA A 13 -10.50 -16.50 -13.55
CA ALA A 13 -10.57 -15.58 -14.68
C ALA A 13 -9.18 -15.12 -15.17
N GLY A 14 -8.09 -15.64 -14.58
CA GLY A 14 -6.71 -15.37 -14.98
C GLY A 14 -5.99 -14.30 -14.16
N ALA A 15 -6.57 -13.85 -13.02
CA ALA A 15 -5.82 -13.00 -12.10
C ALA A 15 -4.79 -13.83 -11.32
N ASP A 16 -3.56 -13.34 -11.18
CA ASP A 16 -2.54 -13.98 -10.34
C ASP A 16 -2.64 -13.58 -8.87
N LYS A 17 -3.16 -12.37 -8.61
CA LYS A 17 -3.32 -11.77 -7.28
C LYS A 17 -4.67 -11.07 -7.17
N THR A 18 -5.18 -11.00 -5.95
CA THR A 18 -6.47 -10.36 -5.65
C THR A 18 -6.31 -9.37 -4.50
N SER A 19 -6.94 -8.20 -4.62
CA SER A 19 -6.77 -7.09 -3.67
C SER A 19 -8.02 -6.83 -2.81
N PHE A 20 -7.81 -6.69 -1.50
CA PHE A 20 -8.80 -6.26 -0.51
C PHE A 20 -8.46 -4.88 0.05
N ASN A 21 -9.48 -4.04 0.26
CA ASN A 21 -9.37 -2.76 0.99
C ASN A 21 -10.56 -2.66 1.95
N SER A 22 -11.66 -2.01 1.55
CA SER A 22 -12.85 -1.80 2.41
C SER A 22 -13.43 -3.09 3.01
N ALA A 23 -13.30 -4.22 2.32
CA ALA A 23 -13.74 -5.52 2.84
C ALA A 23 -12.89 -6.00 4.03
N ALA A 24 -11.58 -5.81 3.99
CA ALA A 24 -10.68 -6.13 5.10
C ALA A 24 -10.95 -5.21 6.30
N ILE A 25 -11.26 -3.93 6.05
CA ILE A 25 -11.62 -2.98 7.10
C ILE A 25 -12.94 -3.38 7.77
N ALA A 26 -13.94 -3.81 6.98
CA ALA A 26 -15.25 -4.21 7.50
C ALA A 26 -15.21 -5.56 8.22
N ASN A 27 -14.40 -6.50 7.74
CA ASN A 27 -14.22 -7.82 8.34
C ASN A 27 -12.77 -8.31 8.12
N PRO A 28 -11.86 -8.08 9.08
CA PRO A 28 -10.46 -8.49 8.97
C PRO A 28 -10.25 -10.00 8.77
N ASP A 29 -11.18 -10.83 9.26
CA ASP A 29 -11.08 -12.29 9.18
C ASP A 29 -11.18 -12.82 7.73
N VAL A 30 -11.68 -11.99 6.80
CA VAL A 30 -11.71 -12.34 5.36
C VAL A 30 -10.31 -12.60 4.81
N ILE A 31 -9.29 -11.91 5.34
CA ILE A 31 -7.90 -12.08 4.91
C ILE A 31 -7.38 -13.45 5.33
N SER A 32 -7.60 -13.83 6.59
CA SER A 32 -7.22 -15.15 7.09
C SER A 32 -7.94 -16.27 6.35
N ALA A 33 -9.27 -16.14 6.19
CA ALA A 33 -10.04 -17.13 5.45
C ALA A 33 -9.64 -17.26 3.97
N ALA A 34 -9.25 -16.16 3.32
CA ALA A 34 -8.77 -16.19 1.95
C ALA A 34 -7.36 -16.79 1.85
N SER A 35 -6.45 -16.39 2.75
CA SER A 35 -5.08 -16.90 2.82
C SER A 35 -5.04 -18.39 3.12
N ASP A 36 -5.81 -18.87 4.10
CA ASP A 36 -5.89 -20.28 4.47
C ASP A 36 -6.35 -21.16 3.29
N ARG A 37 -7.17 -20.60 2.40
CA ARG A 37 -7.77 -21.34 1.30
C ARG A 37 -6.95 -21.29 0.00
N TYR A 38 -6.32 -20.15 -0.32
CA TYR A 38 -5.66 -19.93 -1.61
C TYR A 38 -4.15 -19.60 -1.50
N GLY A 39 -3.64 -19.47 -0.27
CA GLY A 39 -2.27 -19.10 0.02
C GLY A 39 -2.05 -17.58 -0.01
N ALA A 40 -1.21 -17.09 0.92
CA ALA A 40 -0.95 -15.67 1.12
C ALA A 40 -0.43 -14.95 -0.14
N GLN A 41 0.33 -15.64 -1.00
CA GLN A 41 0.98 -15.06 -2.18
C GLN A 41 0.01 -14.42 -3.19
N CYS A 42 -1.27 -14.81 -3.18
CA CYS A 42 -2.30 -14.25 -4.06
C CYS A 42 -3.21 -13.24 -3.36
N ILE A 43 -2.94 -12.90 -2.09
CA ILE A 43 -3.74 -12.00 -1.27
C ILE A 43 -2.98 -10.69 -1.04
N VAL A 44 -3.44 -9.63 -1.69
CA VAL A 44 -2.92 -8.27 -1.51
C VAL A 44 -3.88 -7.47 -0.64
N VAL A 45 -3.37 -6.73 0.33
CA VAL A 45 -4.17 -5.73 1.06
C VAL A 45 -3.76 -4.33 0.64
N ALA A 46 -4.71 -3.60 0.06
CA ALA A 46 -4.53 -2.20 -0.30
C ALA A 46 -4.93 -1.30 0.87
N ILE A 47 -4.04 -0.38 1.20
CA ILE A 47 -4.17 0.59 2.29
C ILE A 47 -4.06 1.99 1.70
N ASP A 48 -5.15 2.74 1.77
CA ASP A 48 -5.14 4.17 1.50
C ASP A 48 -4.86 4.90 2.81
N ALA A 49 -3.70 5.53 2.93
CA ALA A 49 -3.27 6.18 4.16
C ALA A 49 -3.14 7.70 3.96
N LYS A 50 -3.54 8.45 4.99
CA LYS A 50 -3.42 9.91 5.02
C LYS A 50 -2.85 10.35 6.35
N ARG A 51 -1.99 11.36 6.34
CA ARG A 51 -1.42 11.95 7.54
C ARG A 51 -2.52 12.52 8.42
N ARG A 52 -2.46 12.23 9.71
CA ARG A 52 -3.38 12.78 10.72
C ARG A 52 -3.26 14.29 10.76
N SER A 53 -4.40 14.97 10.79
CA SER A 53 -4.46 16.37 11.23
C SER A 53 -4.18 16.49 12.73
N GLU A 54 -4.04 17.71 13.24
CA GLU A 54 -3.92 17.93 14.68
C GLU A 54 -5.14 17.41 15.46
N ASP A 55 -6.34 17.55 14.88
CA ASP A 55 -7.58 17.06 15.49
C ASP A 55 -7.63 15.53 15.51
N ASP A 56 -7.23 14.88 14.40
CA ASP A 56 -7.12 13.42 14.35
C ASP A 56 -6.12 12.91 15.40
N ALA A 57 -4.98 13.59 15.57
CA ALA A 57 -3.95 13.23 16.53
C ALA A 57 -4.41 13.38 18.00
N ARG A 58 -5.38 14.26 18.27
CA ARG A 58 -5.96 14.48 19.61
C ARG A 58 -7.08 13.50 19.95
N ARG A 59 -7.62 12.77 18.98
CA ARG A 59 -8.65 11.74 19.19
C ARG A 59 -8.16 10.72 20.22
N ALA A 60 -9.02 10.36 21.17
CA ALA A 60 -8.71 9.35 22.16
C ALA A 60 -8.58 7.96 21.51
N GLY A 61 -7.46 7.30 21.77
CA GLY A 61 -7.20 5.92 21.41
C GLY A 61 -7.82 4.94 22.41
N PRO A 62 -7.60 3.62 22.20
CA PRO A 62 -8.18 2.57 23.04
C PRO A 62 -7.78 2.63 24.52
N ASP A 63 -6.62 3.23 24.83
CA ASP A 63 -6.10 3.44 26.19
C ASP A 63 -6.55 4.77 26.81
N GLY A 64 -7.43 5.51 26.13
CA GLY A 64 -7.92 6.82 26.54
C GLY A 64 -6.93 7.97 26.32
N ARG A 65 -5.75 7.71 25.74
CA ARG A 65 -4.74 8.74 25.44
C ARG A 65 -4.87 9.21 23.99
N PRO A 66 -4.43 10.43 23.65
CA PRO A 66 -4.35 10.87 22.26
C PRO A 66 -3.56 9.88 21.40
N VAL A 67 -4.09 9.54 20.22
CA VAL A 67 -3.40 8.65 19.27
C VAL A 67 -2.10 9.23 18.72
N GLY A 68 -1.92 10.55 18.81
CA GLY A 68 -0.70 11.24 18.40
C GLY A 68 -0.52 11.36 16.89
N PRO A 69 0.60 11.94 16.44
CA PRO A 69 0.90 12.09 15.01
C PRO A 69 1.05 10.72 14.34
N GLY A 70 0.81 10.67 13.03
CA GLY A 70 0.91 9.44 12.26
C GLY A 70 0.03 9.50 11.03
N TRP A 71 -0.44 8.33 10.58
CA TRP A 71 -1.32 8.21 9.44
C TRP A 71 -2.51 7.33 9.81
N ASP A 72 -3.69 7.75 9.36
CA ASP A 72 -4.90 6.94 9.48
C ASP A 72 -5.22 6.26 8.15
N VAL A 73 -5.87 5.10 8.24
CA VAL A 73 -6.44 4.40 7.09
C VAL A 73 -7.75 5.06 6.68
N TYR A 74 -7.90 5.27 5.38
CA TYR A 74 -9.11 5.80 4.77
C TYR A 74 -9.79 4.73 3.93
N SER A 75 -11.10 4.89 3.78
CA SER A 75 -11.94 4.01 2.97
C SER A 75 -12.87 4.80 2.06
N HIS A 76 -13.64 4.10 1.22
CA HIS A 76 -14.61 4.69 0.31
C HIS A 76 -13.98 5.72 -0.66
N GLY A 77 -12.83 5.35 -1.24
CA GLY A 77 -12.06 6.22 -2.13
C GLY A 77 -11.55 7.46 -1.41
N GLY A 78 -11.06 7.28 -0.17
CA GLY A 78 -10.44 8.37 0.57
C GLY A 78 -11.39 9.32 1.32
N ARG A 79 -12.70 9.05 1.31
CA ARG A 79 -13.70 9.98 1.86
C ARG A 79 -13.98 9.78 3.35
N LYS A 80 -13.68 8.59 3.88
CA LYS A 80 -13.99 8.23 5.26
C LYS A 80 -12.73 7.85 6.01
N ASN A 81 -12.33 8.68 6.99
CA ASN A 81 -11.34 8.29 7.99
C ASN A 81 -11.92 7.13 8.82
N THR A 82 -11.23 6.00 8.84
CA THR A 82 -11.64 4.82 9.64
C THR A 82 -11.18 4.91 11.08
N GLY A 83 -10.17 5.75 11.32
CA GLY A 83 -9.52 5.94 12.59
C GLY A 83 -8.52 4.84 12.96
N LEU A 84 -8.27 3.88 12.07
CA LEU A 84 -7.24 2.86 12.23
C LEU A 84 -5.87 3.46 11.91
N ASP A 85 -4.86 3.13 12.71
CA ASP A 85 -3.47 3.49 12.42
C ASP A 85 -2.94 2.70 11.22
N ALA A 86 -2.39 3.38 10.22
CA ALA A 86 -1.98 2.75 8.97
C ALA A 86 -0.84 1.72 9.13
N VAL A 87 0.11 1.98 10.03
CA VAL A 87 1.25 1.10 10.26
C VAL A 87 0.81 -0.14 11.03
N ALA A 88 0.06 0.06 12.12
CA ALA A 88 -0.50 -1.04 12.90
C ALA A 88 -1.47 -1.89 12.07
N TRP A 89 -2.24 -1.25 11.19
CA TRP A 89 -3.14 -1.95 10.27
C TRP A 89 -2.39 -2.80 9.25
N ALA A 90 -1.32 -2.28 8.64
CA ALA A 90 -0.47 -3.06 7.73
C ALA A 90 0.11 -4.31 8.43
N ALA A 91 0.64 -4.15 9.63
CA ALA A 91 1.15 -5.26 10.44
C ALA A 91 0.06 -6.29 10.77
N GLU A 92 -1.14 -5.84 11.12
CA GLU A 92 -2.26 -6.73 11.39
C GLU A 92 -2.69 -7.53 10.14
N MET A 93 -2.70 -6.90 8.97
CA MET A 93 -3.03 -7.56 7.71
C MET A 93 -1.97 -8.59 7.32
N ALA A 94 -0.70 -8.28 7.50
CA ALA A 94 0.40 -9.23 7.32
C ALA A 94 0.26 -10.44 8.26
N ARG A 95 0.01 -10.22 9.57
CA ARG A 95 -0.23 -11.30 10.54
C ARG A 95 -1.42 -12.18 10.18
N ARG A 96 -2.43 -11.62 9.52
CA ARG A 96 -3.63 -12.33 9.08
C ARG A 96 -3.44 -13.13 7.79
N GLY A 97 -2.29 -13.03 7.13
CA GLY A 97 -1.99 -13.79 5.91
C GLY A 97 -2.09 -12.98 4.61
N ALA A 98 -2.08 -11.65 4.67
CA ALA A 98 -1.78 -10.87 3.47
C ALA A 98 -0.36 -11.19 3.00
N GLY A 99 -0.18 -11.56 1.74
CA GLY A 99 1.16 -11.83 1.17
C GLY A 99 1.85 -10.59 0.61
N GLU A 100 1.14 -9.46 0.50
CA GLU A 100 1.68 -8.20 0.00
C GLU A 100 0.80 -7.03 0.45
N ILE A 101 1.42 -5.89 0.75
CA ILE A 101 0.74 -4.64 1.09
C ILE A 101 0.89 -3.67 -0.08
N LEU A 102 -0.24 -3.18 -0.61
CA LEU A 102 -0.26 -2.07 -1.56
C LEU A 102 -0.55 -0.77 -0.79
N LEU A 103 0.48 0.03 -0.55
CA LEU A 103 0.39 1.23 0.27
C LEU A 103 0.27 2.48 -0.61
N THR A 104 -0.88 3.15 -0.55
CA THR A 104 -1.13 4.38 -1.29
C THR A 104 -1.16 5.57 -0.34
N SER A 105 -0.24 6.53 -0.55
CA SER A 105 -0.24 7.80 0.18
C SER A 105 -1.23 8.78 -0.46
N MET A 106 -2.34 9.03 0.22
CA MET A 106 -3.37 9.97 -0.23
C MET A 106 -2.88 11.42 -0.32
N ASP A 107 -1.97 11.84 0.56
CA ASP A 107 -1.42 13.21 0.54
C ASP A 107 -0.49 13.46 -0.65
N ARG A 108 -0.03 12.39 -1.30
CA ARG A 108 0.88 12.44 -2.45
C ARG A 108 0.20 12.10 -3.76
N ASP A 109 -0.91 11.38 -3.72
CA ASP A 109 -1.58 10.94 -4.92
C ASP A 109 -2.00 12.12 -5.83
N GLY A 110 -1.74 11.99 -7.12
CA GLY A 110 -1.93 13.05 -8.12
C GLY A 110 -0.98 14.26 -8.04
N THR A 111 -0.12 14.40 -7.02
CA THR A 111 0.72 15.60 -6.84
C THR A 111 1.99 15.62 -7.69
N LYS A 112 2.44 14.46 -8.20
CA LYS A 112 3.74 14.26 -8.86
C LYS A 112 4.96 14.65 -8.02
N ALA A 113 4.83 14.77 -6.69
CA ALA A 113 5.89 15.21 -5.78
C ALA A 113 6.72 14.07 -5.14
N GLY A 114 6.57 12.85 -5.65
CA GLY A 114 7.19 11.63 -5.12
C GLY A 114 6.31 10.90 -4.10
N PHE A 115 6.74 9.71 -3.72
CA PHE A 115 6.08 8.93 -2.66
C PHE A 115 6.19 9.63 -1.30
N ASP A 116 5.32 9.27 -0.34
CA ASP A 116 5.53 9.63 1.07
C ASP A 116 6.55 8.65 1.65
N LEU A 117 7.84 8.97 1.50
CA LEU A 117 8.93 8.09 1.91
C LEU A 117 8.91 7.78 3.41
N ALA A 118 8.41 8.69 4.26
CA ALA A 118 8.31 8.45 5.69
C ALA A 118 7.21 7.43 6.02
N LEU A 119 6.07 7.53 5.35
CA LEU A 119 4.99 6.54 5.45
C LEU A 119 5.45 5.18 4.92
N THR A 120 6.03 5.16 3.71
CA THR A 120 6.54 3.93 3.10
C THR A 120 7.53 3.24 4.02
N ARG A 121 8.50 3.99 4.55
CA ARG A 121 9.51 3.46 5.47
C ARG A 121 8.90 2.89 6.74
N ALA A 122 7.97 3.63 7.36
CA ALA A 122 7.32 3.20 8.58
C ALA A 122 6.53 1.89 8.40
N VAL A 123 5.89 1.69 7.24
CA VAL A 123 5.17 0.45 6.93
C VAL A 123 6.13 -0.68 6.58
N SER A 124 7.11 -0.44 5.70
CA SER A 124 8.11 -1.45 5.31
C SER A 124 8.90 -1.99 6.50
N ASP A 125 9.29 -1.13 7.46
CA ASP A 125 10.00 -1.57 8.67
C ASP A 125 9.09 -2.37 9.64
N ALA A 126 7.76 -2.26 9.51
CA ALA A 126 6.80 -2.86 10.43
C ALA A 126 6.23 -4.21 9.96
N VAL A 127 6.51 -4.63 8.72
CA VAL A 127 5.95 -5.85 8.13
C VAL A 127 7.04 -6.69 7.46
N ASP A 128 6.89 -8.02 7.52
CA ASP A 128 7.81 -8.97 6.88
C ASP A 128 7.38 -9.39 5.47
N VAL A 129 6.27 -8.83 4.97
CA VAL A 129 5.71 -9.13 3.64
C VAL A 129 6.03 -7.99 2.68
N PRO A 130 6.16 -8.25 1.36
CA PRO A 130 6.46 -7.21 0.39
C PRO A 130 5.52 -6.00 0.45
N VAL A 131 6.10 -4.80 0.36
CA VAL A 131 5.37 -3.53 0.29
C VAL A 131 5.52 -2.91 -1.10
N ILE A 132 4.39 -2.61 -1.73
CA ILE A 132 4.31 -1.82 -2.96
C ILE A 132 3.99 -0.37 -2.59
N ALA A 133 4.92 0.56 -2.85
CA ALA A 133 4.67 1.98 -2.72
C ALA A 133 3.85 2.54 -3.89
N SER A 134 2.83 3.34 -3.60
CA SER A 134 1.90 3.94 -4.56
C SER A 134 1.55 5.39 -4.20
N GLY A 135 1.22 6.19 -5.21
CA GLY A 135 0.77 7.59 -5.06
C GLY A 135 1.90 8.61 -5.11
N GLY A 136 1.87 9.50 -6.12
CA GLY A 136 2.71 10.71 -6.18
C GLY A 136 3.92 10.69 -7.09
N VAL A 137 4.20 9.60 -7.82
CA VAL A 137 5.32 9.55 -8.79
C VAL A 137 5.16 10.63 -9.87
N GLY A 138 6.26 11.31 -10.18
CA GLY A 138 6.34 12.40 -11.16
C GLY A 138 7.56 12.34 -12.07
N ASN A 139 8.63 11.68 -11.64
CA ASN A 139 9.84 11.43 -12.43
C ASN A 139 10.41 10.05 -12.04
N LEU A 140 11.48 9.63 -12.72
CA LEU A 140 12.12 8.34 -12.51
C LEU A 140 12.90 8.25 -11.18
N ASP A 141 13.42 9.35 -10.65
CA ASP A 141 14.08 9.36 -9.34
C ASP A 141 13.12 8.99 -8.22
N HIS A 142 11.86 9.43 -8.29
CA HIS A 142 10.84 9.05 -7.32
C HIS A 142 10.64 7.52 -7.24
N LEU A 143 10.83 6.79 -8.35
CA LEU A 143 10.77 5.33 -8.35
C LEU A 143 11.93 4.72 -7.57
N ALA A 144 13.15 5.21 -7.80
CA ALA A 144 14.33 4.73 -7.11
C ALA A 144 14.28 5.07 -5.60
N ASP A 145 13.81 6.27 -5.26
CA ASP A 145 13.72 6.74 -3.88
C ASP A 145 12.67 5.94 -3.08
N GLY A 146 11.57 5.52 -3.70
CA GLY A 146 10.58 4.63 -3.08
C GLY A 146 11.18 3.31 -2.58
N ILE A 147 12.13 2.76 -3.34
CA ILE A 147 12.87 1.54 -2.96
C ILE A 147 13.99 1.84 -1.97
N GLN A 148 14.91 2.75 -2.32
CA GLN A 148 16.17 2.94 -1.58
C GLN A 148 15.99 3.68 -0.25
N ILE A 149 15.09 4.66 -0.22
CA ILE A 149 14.83 5.49 0.97
C ILE A 149 13.58 5.00 1.68
N GLY A 150 12.50 4.78 0.93
CA GLY A 150 11.23 4.29 1.44
C GLY A 150 11.28 2.83 1.89
N GLY A 151 12.22 2.02 1.39
CA GLY A 151 12.31 0.60 1.75
C GLY A 151 11.19 -0.26 1.16
N ALA A 152 10.51 0.18 0.11
CA ALA A 152 9.54 -0.65 -0.59
C ALA A 152 10.23 -1.74 -1.42
N ASP A 153 9.57 -2.88 -1.59
CA ASP A 153 10.02 -3.97 -2.46
C ASP A 153 9.65 -3.74 -3.93
N ALA A 154 8.58 -2.98 -4.14
CA ALA A 154 8.09 -2.61 -5.46
C ALA A 154 7.48 -1.20 -5.45
N VAL A 155 7.39 -0.62 -6.64
CA VAL A 155 6.80 0.71 -6.85
C VAL A 155 5.74 0.63 -7.94
N LEU A 156 4.63 1.31 -7.70
CA LEU A 156 3.53 1.44 -8.65
C LEU A 156 3.42 2.91 -9.09
N ALA A 157 3.43 3.12 -10.40
CA ALA A 157 3.17 4.42 -11.01
C ALA A 157 2.17 4.27 -12.16
N ALA A 158 1.27 5.24 -12.28
CA ALA A 158 0.23 5.24 -13.31
C ALA A 158 0.41 6.43 -14.29
N SER A 159 0.32 7.66 -13.79
CA SER A 159 0.30 8.89 -14.60
C SER A 159 1.50 9.02 -15.55
N ILE A 160 2.72 8.82 -15.04
CA ILE A 160 3.95 8.99 -15.83
C ILE A 160 4.04 8.01 -17.02
N PHE A 161 3.35 6.87 -16.95
CA PHE A 161 3.30 5.88 -18.03
C PHE A 161 2.07 6.07 -18.91
N HIS A 162 0.88 6.33 -18.33
CA HIS A 162 -0.35 6.54 -19.08
C HIS A 162 -0.28 7.76 -20.01
N TYR A 163 0.43 8.82 -19.61
CA TYR A 163 0.63 10.02 -20.43
C TYR A 163 1.88 9.96 -21.32
N GLY A 164 2.60 8.83 -21.32
CA GLY A 164 3.79 8.65 -22.15
C GLY A 164 4.95 9.59 -21.79
N GLU A 165 4.97 10.14 -20.57
CA GLU A 165 6.08 10.96 -20.07
C GLU A 165 7.37 10.12 -19.99
N PHE A 166 7.22 8.86 -19.57
CA PHE A 166 8.27 7.85 -19.58
C PHE A 166 7.73 6.49 -20.02
N THR A 167 8.62 5.60 -20.46
CA THR A 167 8.33 4.20 -20.71
C THR A 167 8.77 3.33 -19.53
N VAL A 168 8.21 2.12 -19.43
CA VAL A 168 8.66 1.12 -18.44
C VAL A 168 10.13 0.75 -18.66
N GLU A 169 10.63 0.76 -19.90
CA GLU A 169 12.04 0.51 -20.18
C GLU A 169 12.93 1.61 -19.62
N GLN A 170 12.56 2.88 -19.82
CA GLN A 170 13.29 4.02 -19.25
C GLN A 170 13.32 3.95 -17.72
N ALA A 171 12.20 3.62 -17.09
CA ALA A 171 12.13 3.44 -15.64
C ALA A 171 13.08 2.33 -15.16
N LYS A 172 13.07 1.16 -15.82
CA LYS A 172 13.97 0.05 -15.47
C LYS A 172 15.44 0.43 -15.65
N ARG A 173 15.81 1.07 -16.76
CA ARG A 173 17.19 1.52 -17.00
C ARG A 173 17.66 2.49 -15.91
N HIS A 174 16.83 3.48 -15.58
CA HIS A 174 17.12 4.44 -14.51
C HIS A 174 17.29 3.77 -13.14
N MET A 175 16.40 2.83 -12.81
CA MET A 175 16.52 2.07 -11.56
C MET A 175 17.79 1.19 -11.53
N ALA A 176 18.16 0.58 -12.65
CA ALA A 176 19.41 -0.18 -12.77
C ALA A 176 20.65 0.71 -12.61
N GLU A 177 20.65 1.90 -13.22
CA GLU A 177 21.71 2.90 -13.07
C GLU A 177 21.86 3.38 -11.62
N ARG A 178 20.75 3.43 -10.87
CA ARG A 178 20.72 3.70 -9.43
C ARG A 178 21.13 2.50 -8.56
N GLY A 179 21.49 1.36 -9.16
CA GLY A 179 21.96 0.17 -8.46
C GLY A 179 20.84 -0.75 -7.95
N ILE A 180 19.59 -0.56 -8.40
CA ILE A 180 18.46 -1.41 -8.01
C ILE A 180 18.35 -2.59 -8.98
N PRO A 181 18.37 -3.85 -8.50
CA PRO A 181 18.17 -5.01 -9.36
C PRO A 181 16.80 -4.99 -10.03
N VAL A 182 16.77 -5.01 -11.36
CA VAL A 182 15.55 -5.02 -12.15
C VAL A 182 15.66 -6.01 -13.30
N ARG A 183 14.51 -6.54 -13.75
CA ARG A 183 14.44 -7.39 -14.94
C ARG A 183 14.48 -6.52 -16.20
N LEU A 184 15.62 -6.45 -16.87
CA LEU A 184 15.77 -5.80 -18.18
C LEU A 184 15.21 -6.68 -19.31
#